data_AF-A0A9E0L4E0-F1
#
_entry.id   AF-A0A9E0L4E0-F1
#
_cell.length_a   1.000
_cell.length_b   1.000
_cell.length_c   1.000
_cell.angle_alpha   90.00
_cell.angle_beta   90.00
_cell.angle_gamma   90.00
#
_symmetry.space_group_name_H-M   'P 1'
#
loop_
_entity.id
_entity.type
_entity.pdbx_description
1 polymer ?
#
loop_
_entity_poly.entity_id
_entity_poly.type
_entity_poly.pdbx_seq_one_letter_code
_entity_poly.pdbx_strand_id
1 'polypeptide(L)'
;FNDIVKVLVDQVVMPPIGLLLSGVDFSHLELVLKPDNPLTKANELVAIQYGAFLNTMIKFTIVAWVVFLIVKGVNTIRRHDAQASPAEKPAPPPQEALLIEIRDLLKNQAKS
;
A
#
# COMPACT_ATOMS: atom_id res chain seq x y z
N PHE A 1 3.30 8.19 8.22
CA PHE A 1 2.79 7.18 7.26
C PHE A 1 3.76 6.99 6.10
N ASN A 2 4.07 8.05 5.33
CA ASN A 2 5.03 7.98 4.21
C ASN A 2 6.40 7.40 4.61
N ASP A 3 6.98 7.86 5.72
CA ASP A 3 8.30 7.38 6.16
C ASP A 3 8.29 5.91 6.63
N ILE A 4 7.20 5.44 7.24
CA ILE A 4 7.07 4.05 7.68
C ILE A 4 7.02 3.12 6.47
N VAL A 5 6.22 3.50 5.47
CA VAL A 5 6.14 2.78 4.18
C VAL A 5 7.50 2.79 3.50
N LYS A 6 8.18 3.94 3.47
CA LYS A 6 9.52 4.07 2.89
C LYS A 6 10.52 3.14 3.57
N VAL A 7 10.60 3.13 4.91
CA VAL A 7 11.52 2.25 5.66
C VAL A 7 11.21 0.78 5.42
N LEU A 8 9.93 0.40 5.38
CA LEU A 8 9.53 -0.98 5.09
C LEU A 8 9.99 -1.41 3.69
N VAL A 9 9.81 -0.55 2.68
CA VAL A 9 10.24 -0.87 1.33
C VAL A 9 11.77 -0.89 1.23
N ASP A 10 12.44 0.14 1.72
CA ASP A 10 13.89 0.30 1.61
C ASP A 10 14.67 -0.77 2.38
N GLN A 11 14.18 -1.18 3.56
CA GLN A 11 14.91 -2.09 4.45
C GLN A 11 14.44 -3.55 4.34
N VAL A 12 13.19 -3.82 3.97
CA VAL A 12 12.64 -5.18 3.96
C VAL A 12 12.40 -5.69 2.55
N VAL A 13 11.91 -4.85 1.65
CA VAL A 13 11.57 -5.27 0.28
C VAL A 13 12.76 -5.14 -0.67
N MET A 14 13.53 -4.07 -0.56
CA MET A 14 14.66 -3.85 -1.46
C MET A 14 15.79 -4.89 -1.33
N PRO A 15 16.18 -5.43 -0.16
CA PRO A 15 17.27 -6.41 -0.12
C PRO A 15 16.95 -7.71 -0.91
N PRO A 16 15.78 -8.35 -0.75
CA PRO A 16 15.39 -9.49 -1.58
C PRO A 16 15.26 -9.14 -3.07
N ILE A 17 14.67 -7.99 -3.40
CA ILE A 17 14.54 -7.52 -4.79
C ILE A 17 15.92 -7.26 -5.41
N GLY A 18 16.83 -6.64 -4.67
CA GLY A 18 18.20 -6.35 -5.10
C GLY A 18 19.01 -7.62 -5.35
N LEU A 19 18.81 -8.65 -4.53
CA LEU A 19 19.38 -9.98 -4.75
C LEU A 19 18.80 -10.65 -6.00
N LEU A 20 17.47 -10.59 -6.21
CA LEU A 20 16.80 -11.15 -7.39
C LEU A 20 17.22 -10.46 -8.69
N LEU A 21 17.36 -9.14 -8.63
CA LEU A 21 17.84 -8.33 -9.73
C LEU A 21 19.36 -8.37 -9.85
N SER A 22 20.08 -9.22 -9.10
CA SER A 22 21.54 -9.37 -9.16
C SER A 22 22.33 -8.04 -9.07
N GLY A 23 21.80 -7.06 -8.34
CA GLY A 23 22.40 -5.72 -8.24
C GLY A 23 22.26 -4.87 -9.50
N VAL A 24 21.22 -5.07 -10.32
CA VAL A 24 20.90 -4.19 -11.46
C VAL A 24 20.70 -2.75 -10.95
N ASP A 25 21.76 -1.97 -11.10
CA ASP A 25 21.77 -0.53 -10.85
C ASP A 25 21.82 0.20 -12.18
N PHE A 26 20.66 0.70 -12.61
CA PHE A 26 20.54 1.51 -13.82
C PHE A 26 21.13 2.91 -13.62
N SER A 27 21.55 3.31 -12.42
CA SER A 27 22.07 4.66 -12.13
C SER A 27 23.34 4.98 -12.92
N HIS A 28 24.07 3.96 -13.40
CA HIS A 28 25.27 4.12 -14.24
C HIS A 28 24.98 4.42 -15.70
N LEU A 29 23.70 4.42 -16.12
CA LEU A 29 23.32 4.78 -17.47
C LEU A 29 23.31 6.30 -17.63
N GLU A 30 24.36 6.80 -18.26
CA GLU A 30 24.51 8.21 -18.58
C GLU A 30 24.78 8.41 -20.07
N LEU A 31 24.20 9.46 -20.65
CA LEU A 31 24.48 9.88 -22.02
C LEU A 31 25.42 11.07 -21.92
N VAL A 32 26.70 10.85 -22.19
CA VAL A 32 27.70 11.92 -22.21
C VAL A 32 27.47 12.78 -23.44
N LEU A 33 27.00 14.01 -23.25
CA LEU A 33 26.75 14.98 -24.32
C LEU A 33 28.01 15.74 -24.74
N LYS A 34 28.96 15.91 -23.81
CA LYS A 34 30.29 16.44 -24.07
C LYS A 34 31.34 15.57 -23.38
N PRO A 35 32.24 14.92 -24.13
CA PRO A 35 33.34 14.17 -23.55
C PRO A 35 34.29 15.15 -22.84
N ASP A 36 34.82 14.72 -21.69
CA ASP A 36 35.74 15.50 -20.89
C ASP A 36 37.02 15.77 -21.69
N ASN A 37 37.44 17.03 -21.75
CA ASN A 37 38.63 17.44 -22.49
C ASN A 37 39.76 17.68 -21.48
N PRO A 38 40.76 16.78 -21.37
CA PRO A 38 41.78 16.82 -20.31
C PRO A 38 42.73 18.02 -20.40
N LEU A 39 42.57 18.90 -21.40
CA LEU A 39 43.39 20.10 -21.63
C LEU A 39 42.78 21.39 -21.04
N THR A 40 41.54 21.35 -20.55
CA THR A 40 40.87 22.51 -19.92
C THR A 40 40.49 22.19 -18.48
N LYS A 41 40.96 22.98 -17.52
CA LYS A 41 40.72 22.82 -16.06
C LYS A 41 39.25 22.93 -15.62
N ALA A 42 38.32 23.14 -16.53
CA ALA A 42 36.90 23.19 -16.22
C ALA A 42 36.31 21.81 -16.54
N ASN A 43 35.81 21.10 -15.51
CA ASN A 43 34.98 19.92 -15.65
C ASN A 43 33.75 20.29 -16.51
N GLU A 44 33.86 20.16 -17.82
CA GLU A 44 32.79 20.35 -18.80
C GLU A 44 32.04 19.03 -19.10
N LEU A 45 32.15 18.04 -18.21
CA LEU A 45 31.39 16.80 -18.32
C LEU A 45 29.89 17.10 -18.14
N VAL A 46 29.19 17.29 -19.26
CA VAL A 46 27.74 17.41 -19.31
C VAL A 46 27.20 16.05 -19.73
N ALA A 47 26.65 15.31 -18.75
CA ALA A 47 26.03 14.01 -18.98
C ALA A 47 24.56 14.03 -18.53
N ILE A 48 23.67 13.47 -19.34
CA ILE A 48 22.29 13.21 -18.93
C ILE A 48 22.27 11.88 -18.21
N GLN A 49 22.07 11.91 -16.88
CA GLN A 49 21.93 10.72 -16.04
C GLN A 49 20.49 10.16 -16.11
N TYR A 50 20.08 9.68 -17.28
CA TYR A 50 18.75 9.07 -17.47
C TYR A 50 18.59 7.77 -16.66
N GLY A 51 19.70 7.15 -16.29
CA GLY A 51 19.76 6.03 -15.37
C GLY A 51 19.12 6.30 -14.01
N ALA A 52 19.40 7.47 -13.41
CA ALA A 52 18.81 7.87 -12.14
C ALA A 52 17.28 8.05 -12.22
N PHE A 53 16.79 8.56 -13.36
CA PHE A 53 15.36 8.69 -13.62
C PHE A 53 14.68 7.33 -13.73
N LEU A 54 15.24 6.40 -14.52
CA LEU A 54 14.71 5.06 -14.66
C LEU A 54 14.73 4.29 -13.33
N ASN A 55 15.82 4.41 -12.57
CA ASN A 55 15.94 3.84 -11.23
C ASN A 55 14.82 4.36 -10.30
N THR A 56 14.56 5.66 -10.35
CA THR A 56 13.47 6.29 -9.57
C THR A 56 12.09 5.77 -9.98
N MET A 57 11.84 5.60 -11.28
CA MET A 57 10.58 5.04 -11.79
C MET A 57 10.36 3.59 -11.34
N ILE A 58 11.40 2.76 -11.37
CA ILE A 58 11.34 1.37 -10.91
C ILE A 58 11.09 1.31 -9.41
N LYS A 59 11.83 2.10 -8.62
CA LYS A 59 11.65 2.21 -7.17
C LYS A 59 10.24 2.65 -6.81
N PHE A 60 9.71 3.67 -7.49
CA PHE A 60 8.34 4.13 -7.30
C PHE A 60 7.31 3.02 -7.58
N THR A 61 7.50 2.27 -8.68
CA THR A 61 6.63 1.15 -9.04
C THR A 61 6.65 0.05 -7.98
N ILE A 62 7.81 -0.30 -7.44
CA ILE A 62 7.96 -1.28 -6.37
C ILE A 62 7.24 -0.80 -5.09
N VAL A 63 7.48 0.45 -4.67
CA VAL A 63 6.82 1.03 -3.49
C VAL A 63 5.29 1.00 -3.66
N ALA A 64 4.78 1.45 -4.81
CA ALA A 64 3.36 1.43 -5.11
C ALA A 64 2.77 0.02 -5.05
N TRP A 65 3.48 -0.97 -5.60
CA TRP A 65 3.06 -2.38 -5.56
C TRP A 65 3.03 -2.94 -4.13
N VAL A 66 4.03 -2.61 -3.30
CA VAL A 66 4.07 -3.03 -1.88
C VAL A 66 2.92 -2.40 -1.10
N VAL A 67 2.68 -1.10 -1.27
CA VAL A 67 1.55 -0.41 -0.62
C VAL A 67 0.23 -1.05 -1.03
N PHE A 68 0.06 -1.37 -2.31
CA PHE A 68 -1.10 -2.08 -2.80
C PHE A 68 -1.30 -3.45 -2.13
N LEU A 69 -0.23 -4.24 -1.97
CA LEU A 69 -0.27 -5.52 -1.26
C LEU A 69 -0.65 -5.35 0.21
N ILE A 70 -0.13 -4.34 0.90
CA ILE A 70 -0.47 -4.05 2.30
C ILE A 70 -1.96 -3.71 2.43
N VAL A 71 -2.46 -2.79 1.60
CA VAL A 71 -3.88 -2.39 1.62
C VAL A 71 -4.78 -3.59 1.30
N LYS A 72 -4.39 -4.42 0.32
CA LYS A 72 -5.10 -5.65 -0.02
C LYS A 72 -5.10 -6.63 1.16
N GLY A 73 -3.96 -6.84 1.81
CA GLY A 73 -3.83 -7.73 2.97
C GLY A 73 -4.70 -7.30 4.14
N VAL A 74 -4.67 -6.02 4.50
CA VAL A 74 -5.55 -5.45 5.54
C VAL A 74 -7.02 -5.61 5.16
N ASN A 75 -7.39 -5.33 3.91
CA ASN A 75 -8.77 -5.47 3.46
C ASN A 75 -9.23 -6.95 3.46
N THR A 76 -8.34 -7.89 3.14
CA THR A 76 -8.63 -9.33 3.20
C THR A 76 -8.84 -9.79 4.64
N ILE A 77 -7.96 -9.40 5.58
CA ILE A 77 -8.09 -9.77 7.00
C ILE A 77 -9.39 -9.20 7.57
N ARG A 78 -9.68 -7.91 7.32
CA ARG A 78 -10.93 -7.27 7.77
C ARG A 78 -12.18 -7.95 7.22
N ARG A 79 -12.14 -8.48 5.99
CA ARG A 79 -13.25 -9.25 5.41
C ARG A 79 -13.39 -10.64 6.03
N HIS A 80 -12.28 -11.25 6.46
CA HIS A 80 -12.28 -12.55 7.12
C HIS A 80 -12.79 -12.45 8.57
N ASP A 81 -12.40 -11.40 9.29
CA ASP A 81 -12.91 -11.11 10.65
C ASP A 81 -14.41 -10.77 10.62
N ALA A 82 -14.88 -10.05 9.58
CA ALA A 82 -16.30 -9.78 9.36
C ALA A 82 -17.12 -11.03 8.96
N GLN A 83 -16.48 -12.12 8.54
CA GLN A 83 -17.14 -13.41 8.28
C GLN A 83 -17.06 -14.37 9.47
N ALA A 84 -16.09 -14.20 10.36
CA ALA A 84 -15.91 -15.01 11.56
C ALA A 84 -16.83 -14.62 12.72
N SER A 85 -17.30 -13.37 12.75
CA SER A 85 -18.43 -13.01 13.59
C SER A 85 -19.70 -13.41 12.82
N PRO A 86 -20.61 -14.26 13.37
CA PRO A 86 -21.98 -14.23 12.91
C PRO A 86 -22.38 -12.77 12.92
N ALA A 87 -22.82 -12.25 11.78
CA ALA A 87 -23.37 -10.90 11.73
C ALA A 87 -24.43 -10.85 12.84
N GLU A 88 -24.07 -10.25 13.99
CA GLU A 88 -25.03 -9.83 14.98
C GLU A 88 -25.91 -8.90 14.19
N LYS A 89 -27.10 -9.42 13.82
CA LYS A 89 -28.15 -8.60 13.23
C LYS A 89 -28.16 -7.35 14.09
N PRO A 90 -27.96 -6.16 13.50
CA PRO A 90 -27.90 -4.93 14.28
C PRO A 90 -29.08 -4.98 15.24
N ALA A 91 -28.80 -4.85 16.54
CA ALA A 91 -29.84 -4.91 17.55
C ALA A 91 -30.97 -3.97 17.10
N PRO A 92 -32.24 -4.41 17.10
CA PRO A 92 -33.33 -3.58 16.62
C PRO A 92 -33.23 -2.22 17.31
N PRO A 93 -33.44 -1.10 16.59
CA PRO A 93 -33.49 0.20 17.24
C PRO A 93 -34.49 0.15 18.41
N PRO A 94 -34.28 0.93 19.49
CA PRO A 94 -35.07 0.83 20.72
C PRO A 94 -36.59 0.86 20.47
N GLN A 95 -37.02 1.56 19.42
CA GLN A 95 -38.41 1.61 18.97
C GLN A 95 -38.93 0.26 18.47
N GLU A 96 -38.17 -0.46 17.63
CA GLU A 96 -38.56 -1.79 17.14
C GLU A 96 -38.61 -2.82 18.27
N ALA A 97 -37.70 -2.74 19.24
CA ALA A 97 -37.73 -3.60 20.43
C ALA A 97 -39.00 -3.38 21.28
N LEU A 98 -39.35 -2.12 21.56
CA LEU A 98 -40.59 -1.77 22.26
C LEU A 98 -41.84 -2.21 21.50
N LEU A 99 -41.85 -2.10 20.18
CA LEU A 99 -42.98 -2.54 19.35
C LEU A 99 -43.15 -4.07 19.39
N ILE A 100 -42.06 -4.84 19.48
CA ILE A 100 -42.11 -6.30 19.66
C ILE A 100 -42.70 -6.65 21.02
N GLU A 101 -42.26 -6.00 22.09
CA GLU A 101 -42.81 -6.20 23.44
C GLU A 101 -44.31 -5.86 23.50
N ILE A 102 -44.73 -4.73 22.93
CA ILE A 102 -46.14 -4.32 22.86
C ILE A 102 -46.97 -5.35 22.09
N ARG A 103 -46.48 -5.85 20.95
CA ARG A 103 -47.17 -6.87 20.15
C ARG A 103 -47.39 -8.15 20.98
N ASP A 104 -46.39 -8.58 21.73
CA ASP A 104 -46.46 -9.80 22.52
C ASP A 104 -47.39 -9.63 23.73
N LEU A 105 -47.39 -8.45 24.37
CA LEU A 105 -48.36 -8.10 25.42
C LEU A 105 -49.81 -8.09 24.89
N LEU A 106 -50.05 -7.51 23.72
CA LEU A 106 -51.38 -7.50 23.08
C LEU A 106 -51.83 -8.91 22.69
N LYS A 107 -50.93 -9.75 22.18
CA LYS A 107 -51.23 -11.13 21.83
C LYS A 107 -51.59 -11.97 23.06
N ASN A 108 -50.93 -11.72 24.20
CA ASN A 108 -51.25 -12.39 25.46
C ASN A 108 -52.60 -11.92 26.02
N GLN A 109 -52.94 -10.64 25.89
CA GLN A 109 -54.27 -10.12 26.27
C GLN A 109 -55.39 -10.67 25.38
N ALA A 110 -55.16 -10.79 24.07
CA ALA A 110 -56.14 -11.34 23.13
C ALA A 110 -56.37 -12.86 23.29
N LYS A 111 -55.54 -13.54 24.09
CA LYS A 111 -55.63 -14.98 24.37
C LYS A 111 -56.22 -15.28 25.75
N SER A 112 -56.48 -14.26 26.56
CA SER A 112 -57.24 -14.30 27.81
C SER A 112 -58.69 -13.90 27.57
#